data_AF-A0A7L1D769-F1
#
_entry.id   AF-A0A7L1D769-F1
#
_cell.length_a   1.000
_cell.length_b   1.000
_cell.length_c   1.000
_cell.angle_alpha   90.00
_cell.angle_beta   90.00
_cell.angle_gamma   90.00
#
_symmetry.space_group_name_H-M   'P 1'
#
loop_
_entity.id
_entity.type
_entity.pdbx_description
1 polymer ?
#
loop_
_entity_poly.entity_id
_entity_poly.type
_entity_poly.pdbx_seq_one_letter_code
_entity_poly.pdbx_strand_id
1 'polypeptide(L)'
;ACLARTFYPKNISLDVPKGVVLYDLKAPLVTSEGMFSTMKVVGVEPEAEATCRAAHQGSKGKASTILPEEKTEEFGAVNVCNITDSSKKANVKMEKMNTLFMAVLGLRVLLAKSIVFNALMSIKLFLL
;
A
#
# COMPACT_ATOMS: atom_id res chain seq x y z
N ALA A 1 14.95 -2.53 -12.92
CA ALA A 1 14.59 -2.19 -11.52
C ALA A 1 15.08 -3.29 -10.60
N CYS A 2 15.36 -2.99 -9.33
CA CYS A 2 15.87 -3.94 -8.33
C CYS A 2 14.97 -3.91 -7.09
N LEU A 3 14.39 -5.04 -6.72
CA LEU A 3 13.34 -5.16 -5.70
C LEU A 3 13.69 -6.28 -4.73
N ALA A 4 13.72 -5.95 -3.44
CA ALA A 4 13.78 -6.92 -2.36
C ALA A 4 12.44 -6.91 -1.62
N ARG A 5 11.75 -8.05 -1.63
CA ARG A 5 10.46 -8.23 -0.94
C ARG A 5 10.65 -9.04 0.33
N THR A 6 9.76 -8.81 1.29
CA THR A 6 9.56 -9.68 2.47
C THR A 6 10.89 -10.10 3.11
N PHE A 7 11.71 -9.12 3.50
CA PHE A 7 12.99 -9.35 4.16
C PHE A 7 12.96 -8.87 5.61
N TYR A 8 13.78 -9.53 6.43
CA TYR A 8 14.01 -9.18 7.82
C TYR A 8 15.41 -9.69 8.24
N PRO A 9 16.16 -8.95 9.07
CA PRO A 9 15.88 -7.61 9.60
C PRO A 9 16.11 -6.50 8.56
N LYS A 10 15.71 -5.26 8.88
CA LYS A 10 15.67 -4.07 7.98
C LYS A 10 16.97 -3.76 7.22
N ASN A 11 18.12 -4.27 7.68
CA ASN A 11 19.45 -3.94 7.17
C ASN A 11 19.79 -4.71 5.89
N ILE A 12 19.23 -4.27 4.75
CA ILE A 12 19.58 -4.78 3.42
C ILE A 12 20.14 -3.66 2.55
N SER A 13 21.13 -3.98 1.72
CA SER A 13 21.64 -3.11 0.67
C SER A 13 21.34 -3.73 -0.69
N LEU A 14 20.83 -2.92 -1.62
CA LEU A 14 20.66 -3.29 -3.02
C LEU A 14 21.91 -2.86 -3.79
N ASP A 15 22.67 -3.85 -4.26
CA ASP A 15 23.72 -3.68 -5.25
C ASP A 15 23.08 -3.60 -6.63
N VAL A 16 23.14 -2.42 -7.23
CA VAL A 16 22.51 -2.07 -8.51
C VAL A 16 23.60 -1.55 -9.46
N PRO A 17 23.42 -1.69 -10.78
CA PRO A 17 24.38 -1.18 -11.74
C PRO A 17 24.59 0.33 -11.56
N LYS A 18 25.78 0.81 -11.93
CA LYS A 18 26.09 2.24 -11.94
C LYS A 18 25.27 2.92 -13.04
N GLY A 19 24.47 3.92 -12.67
CA GLY A 19 23.62 4.64 -13.61
C GLY A 19 22.82 5.72 -12.90
N VAL A 20 21.95 6.41 -13.66
CA VAL A 20 21.07 7.46 -13.11
C VAL A 20 19.98 6.81 -12.27
N VAL A 21 19.92 7.15 -10.98
CA VAL A 21 18.84 6.66 -10.11
C VAL A 21 17.54 7.38 -10.48
N LEU A 22 16.60 6.65 -11.07
CA LEU A 22 15.29 7.17 -11.45
C LEU A 22 14.31 7.17 -10.27
N TYR A 23 14.48 6.22 -9.36
CA TYR A 23 13.64 6.10 -8.17
C TYR A 23 14.38 5.33 -7.07
N ASP A 24 14.29 5.82 -5.83
CA ASP A 24 14.89 5.20 -4.65
C ASP A 24 13.96 5.32 -3.45
N LEU A 25 13.53 4.18 -2.90
CA LEU A 25 12.79 4.14 -1.64
C LEU A 25 13.73 4.42 -0.47
N LYS A 26 13.72 5.67 0.00
CA LYS A 26 14.50 6.12 1.17
C LYS A 26 14.26 5.28 2.42
N ALA A 27 13.05 4.74 2.59
CA ALA A 27 12.69 3.86 3.69
C ALA A 27 11.97 2.61 3.17
N PRO A 28 12.32 1.40 3.65
CA PRO A 28 11.59 0.20 3.33
C PRO A 28 10.13 0.27 3.78
N LEU A 29 9.21 -0.23 2.95
CA LEU A 29 7.80 -0.38 3.27
C LEU A 29 7.61 -1.58 4.20
N VAL A 30 6.69 -1.44 5.16
CA VAL A 30 6.29 -2.54 6.06
C VAL A 30 5.13 -3.28 5.44
N THR A 31 5.23 -4.61 5.34
CA THR A 31 4.14 -5.49 4.87
C THR A 31 3.14 -5.75 6.00
N SER A 32 1.95 -6.26 5.66
CA SER A 32 0.95 -6.69 6.65
C SER A 32 1.47 -7.75 7.62
N GLU A 33 2.50 -8.48 7.23
CA GLU A 33 3.18 -9.51 8.02
C GLU A 33 4.30 -8.95 8.91
N GLY A 34 4.50 -7.62 8.92
CA GLY A 34 5.56 -6.96 9.69
C GLY A 34 6.96 -7.08 9.09
N MET A 35 7.09 -7.58 7.85
CA MET A 35 8.36 -7.65 7.13
C MET A 35 8.63 -6.39 6.32
N PHE A 36 9.84 -6.24 5.79
CA PHE A 36 10.22 -5.07 5.00
C PHE A 36 10.28 -5.38 3.50
N SER A 37 9.98 -4.39 2.68
CA SER A 37 10.19 -4.41 1.22
C SER A 37 10.81 -3.10 0.75
N THR A 38 11.75 -3.15 -0.20
CA THR A 38 12.44 -1.96 -0.73
C THR A 38 12.75 -2.13 -2.20
N MET A 39 12.81 -1.03 -2.93
CA MET A 39 13.06 -1.02 -4.37
C MET A 39 13.91 0.17 -4.79
N LYS A 40 14.76 -0.07 -5.78
CA LYS A 40 15.55 0.95 -6.44
C LYS A 40 15.47 0.78 -7.96
N VAL A 41 15.26 1.87 -8.68
CA VAL A 41 15.22 1.90 -10.14
C VAL A 41 16.38 2.75 -10.63
N VAL A 42 17.21 2.15 -11.47
CA VAL A 42 18.36 2.80 -12.10
C VAL A 42 18.16 2.71 -13.61
N GLY A 43 18.37 3.83 -14.30
CA GLY A 43 18.48 3.88 -15.75
C GLY A 43 19.79 3.23 -16.17
N VAL A 44 19.69 2.19 -16.98
CA VAL A 44 20.82 1.43 -17.54
C VAL A 44 20.81 1.65 -19.05
N GLU A 45 21.99 1.69 -19.65
CA GLU A 45 22.10 1.77 -21.11
C GLU A 45 21.46 0.52 -21.77
N PRO A 46 20.83 0.66 -22.95
CA PRO A 46 20.04 -0.43 -23.55
C PRO A 46 20.80 -1.75 -23.77
N GLU A 47 22.12 -1.66 -23.99
CA GLU A 47 23.00 -2.80 -24.30
C GLU A 47 23.83 -3.26 -23.09
N ALA A 48 23.66 -2.64 -21.92
CA ALA A 48 24.45 -2.96 -20.75
C ALA A 48 23.76 -4.06 -19.91
N GLU A 49 24.50 -5.14 -19.61
CA GLU A 49 24.03 -6.18 -18.71
C GLU A 49 23.79 -5.60 -17.30
N ALA A 50 22.52 -5.65 -16.86
CA ALA A 50 22.12 -5.16 -15.55
C ALA A 50 22.06 -6.32 -14.54
N THR A 51 22.94 -6.31 -13.54
CA THR A 51 22.85 -7.25 -12.40
C THR A 51 22.30 -6.53 -11.17
N CYS A 52 21.32 -7.12 -10.50
CA CYS A 52 20.77 -6.65 -9.23
C CYS A 52 21.03 -7.71 -8.16
N ARG A 53 21.62 -7.34 -7.03
CA ARG A 53 21.83 -8.22 -5.87
C ARG A 53 21.34 -7.56 -4.61
N ALA A 54 20.71 -8.33 -3.74
CA ALA A 54 20.32 -7.88 -2.41
C ALA A 54 21.23 -8.55 -1.39
N ALA A 55 21.93 -7.74 -0.58
CA ALA A 55 22.84 -8.22 0.44
C ALA A 55 22.36 -7.79 1.83
N HIS A 56 22.27 -8.75 2.75
CA HIS A 56 21.92 -8.47 4.13
C HIS A 56 23.18 -8.11 4.93
N GLN A 57 23.19 -6.93 5.55
CA GLN A 57 24.32 -6.55 6.40
C GLN A 57 24.22 -7.27 7.75
N GLY A 58 24.82 -8.46 7.83
CA GLY A 58 24.94 -9.22 9.07
C GLY A 58 25.06 -10.73 8.93
N SER A 59 24.77 -11.33 7.78
CA SER A 59 24.79 -12.78 7.62
C SER A 59 25.99 -13.30 6.81
N LYS A 60 27.05 -13.71 7.53
CA LYS A 60 27.84 -14.88 7.08
C LYS A 60 26.99 -16.13 7.33
N GLY A 61 25.94 -16.36 6.54
CA GLY A 61 25.09 -17.53 6.71
C GLY A 61 23.76 -17.43 5.98
N LYS A 62 23.59 -18.32 5.00
CA LYS A 62 22.45 -18.50 4.08
C LYS A 62 22.26 -17.33 3.10
N ALA A 63 22.80 -17.54 1.90
CA ALA A 63 22.40 -16.82 0.71
C ALA A 63 20.87 -16.84 0.61
N SER A 64 20.24 -15.66 0.57
CA SER A 64 18.88 -15.55 0.08
C SER A 64 18.87 -16.11 -1.34
N THR A 65 18.03 -17.09 -1.61
CA THR A 65 17.86 -17.66 -2.94
C THR A 65 17.51 -16.52 -3.91
N ILE A 66 18.47 -16.12 -4.74
CA ILE A 66 18.20 -15.26 -5.89
C ILE A 66 17.52 -16.20 -6.89
N LEU A 67 16.19 -16.30 -6.81
CA LEU A 67 15.41 -16.86 -7.89
C LEU A 67 15.34 -15.79 -8.98
N PRO A 68 15.86 -16.04 -10.19
CA PRO A 68 15.41 -15.29 -11.35
C PRO A 68 13.89 -15.48 -11.40
N GLU A 69 13.11 -14.39 -11.42
CA GLU A 69 11.70 -14.49 -11.76
C GLU A 69 11.63 -15.13 -13.15
N GLU A 70 11.11 -16.36 -13.20
CA GLU A 70 10.75 -17.06 -14.42
C GLU A 70 9.87 -16.12 -15.25
N LYS A 71 10.16 -16.02 -16.55
CA LYS A 71 9.42 -15.18 -17.51
C LYS A 71 7.92 -15.47 -17.41
N THR A 72 7.23 -14.70 -16.61
CA THR A 72 5.77 -14.64 -16.60
C THR A 72 5.39 -13.45 -17.47
N GLU A 73 4.67 -13.81 -18.54
CA GLU A 73 3.98 -13.04 -19.57
C GLU A 73 4.08 -11.51 -19.54
N GLU A 74 4.17 -10.93 -20.75
CA GLU A 74 4.03 -9.49 -21.04
C GLU A 74 2.95 -8.82 -20.17
N PHE A 75 3.35 -8.33 -19.00
CA PHE A 75 2.57 -7.35 -18.27
C PHE A 75 2.80 -6.02 -18.97
N GLY A 76 1.92 -5.74 -19.93
CA GLY A 76 1.84 -4.45 -20.60
C GLY A 76 1.97 -3.31 -19.58
N ALA A 77 2.87 -2.38 -19.90
CA ALA A 77 3.20 -1.15 -19.18
C ALA A 77 2.35 -0.90 -17.93
N VAL A 78 2.80 -1.44 -16.79
CA VAL A 78 2.15 -1.21 -15.50
C VAL A 78 2.38 0.25 -15.13
N ASN A 79 1.34 1.05 -15.34
CA ASN A 79 1.29 2.44 -14.93
C ASN A 79 1.64 2.53 -13.44
N VAL A 80 2.62 3.40 -13.17
CA VAL A 80 2.87 4.06 -11.88
C VAL A 80 1.54 4.28 -11.15
N CYS A 81 1.43 3.87 -9.89
CA CYS A 81 0.23 4.06 -9.08
C CYS A 81 -0.04 5.55 -8.88
N ASN A 82 -0.72 6.16 -9.84
CA ASN A 82 -1.26 7.51 -9.74
C ASN A 82 -2.55 7.43 -8.92
N ILE A 83 -2.48 7.83 -7.65
CA ILE A 83 -3.61 7.79 -6.70
C ILE A 83 -4.81 8.61 -7.22
N THR A 84 -4.60 9.50 -8.19
CA THR A 84 -5.61 10.29 -8.87
C THR A 84 -6.46 9.53 -9.91
N ASP A 85 -6.03 8.35 -10.40
CA ASP A 85 -6.77 7.60 -11.42
C ASP A 85 -7.62 6.45 -10.87
N SER A 86 -7.37 6.01 -9.62
CA SER A 86 -8.17 4.95 -8.99
C SER A 86 -9.59 5.42 -8.62
N SER A 87 -9.87 6.74 -8.66
CA SER A 87 -11.22 7.27 -8.46
C SER A 87 -12.14 7.08 -9.68
N LYS A 88 -11.60 6.80 -10.88
CA LYS A 88 -12.42 6.70 -12.11
C LYS A 88 -12.66 5.27 -12.60
N LYS A 89 -11.96 4.27 -12.04
CA LYS A 89 -12.10 2.86 -12.44
C LYS A 89 -12.73 1.93 -11.40
N ALA A 90 -13.26 2.46 -10.30
CA ALA A 90 -14.10 1.71 -9.37
C ALA A 90 -15.59 1.80 -9.78
N ASN A 91 -15.91 1.42 -11.01
CA ASN A 91 -17.30 1.13 -11.41
C ASN A 91 -17.65 -0.32 -11.00
N VAL A 92 -17.33 -0.68 -9.76
CA VAL A 92 -17.73 -1.94 -9.15
C VAL A 92 -19.13 -1.71 -8.61
N LYS A 93 -20.13 -2.02 -9.43
CA LYS A 93 -21.53 -2.24 -9.04
C LYS A 93 -22.10 -1.15 -8.10
N MET A 94 -22.37 0.02 -8.71
CA MET A 94 -22.96 1.22 -8.10
C MET A 94 -24.31 0.99 -7.39
N GLU A 95 -24.91 -0.20 -7.51
CA GLU A 95 -26.21 -0.55 -6.95
C GLU A 95 -26.19 -0.86 -5.44
N LYS A 96 -25.06 -1.33 -4.87
CA LYS A 96 -25.00 -1.79 -3.46
C LYS A 96 -24.42 -0.77 -2.46
N MET A 97 -23.82 0.33 -2.92
CA MET A 97 -23.25 1.37 -2.02
C MET A 97 -24.26 2.45 -1.61
N ASN A 98 -25.31 2.68 -2.40
CA ASN A 98 -26.31 3.71 -2.14
C ASN A 98 -27.20 3.37 -0.92
N THR A 99 -27.41 2.08 -0.61
CA THR A 99 -28.26 1.65 0.50
C THR A 99 -27.59 1.78 1.87
N LEU A 100 -26.29 1.46 1.98
CA LEU A 100 -25.55 1.58 3.23
C LEU A 100 -25.37 3.05 3.65
N PHE A 101 -25.09 3.93 2.69
CA PHE A 101 -24.90 5.36 2.97
C PHE A 101 -26.20 6.01 3.46
N MET A 102 -27.33 5.71 2.80
CA MET A 102 -28.64 6.19 3.23
C MET A 102 -29.05 5.63 4.60
N ALA A 103 -28.74 4.35 4.88
CA ALA A 103 -28.99 3.75 6.20
C ALA A 103 -28.15 4.42 7.30
N VAL A 104 -26.87 4.72 7.05
CA VAL A 104 -26.00 5.42 8.01
C VAL A 104 -26.48 6.85 8.26
N LEU A 105 -26.90 7.57 7.22
CA LEU A 105 -27.48 8.91 7.37
C LEU A 105 -28.76 8.87 8.20
N GLY A 106 -29.67 7.92 7.91
CA GLY A 106 -30.90 7.72 8.68
C GLY A 106 -30.62 7.41 10.16
N LEU A 107 -29.66 6.52 10.43
CA LEU A 107 -29.28 6.17 11.80
C LEU A 107 -28.76 7.38 12.58
N ARG A 108 -27.93 8.24 11.96
CA ARG A 108 -27.41 9.46 12.60
C ARG A 108 -28.53 10.43 13.00
N VAL A 109 -29.53 10.60 12.13
CA VAL A 109 -30.70 11.45 12.41
C VAL A 109 -31.55 10.88 13.55
N LEU A 110 -31.78 9.57 13.55
CA LEU A 110 -32.55 8.89 14.61
C LEU A 110 -31.85 8.97 15.97
N LEU A 111 -30.53 8.74 16.01
CA LEU A 111 -29.74 8.87 17.23
C LEU A 111 -29.78 10.30 17.78
N ALA A 112 -29.59 11.32 16.92
CA ALA A 112 -29.68 12.71 17.33
C ALA A 112 -31.07 13.07 17.89
N LYS A 113 -32.14 12.61 17.23
CA LYS A 113 -33.52 12.87 17.67
C LYS A 113 -33.84 12.17 19.00
N SER A 114 -33.34 10.95 19.19
CA SER A 114 -33.50 10.20 20.45
C SER A 114 -32.78 10.87 21.61
N ILE A 115 -31.54 11.35 21.41
CA ILE A 115 -30.77 12.06 22.42
C ILE A 115 -31.50 13.35 22.83
N VAL A 116 -31.96 14.15 21.86
CA VAL A 116 -32.69 15.40 22.15
C VAL A 116 -34.00 15.12 22.89
N PHE A 117 -34.78 14.14 22.46
CA PHE A 117 -36.05 13.79 23.10
C PHE A 117 -35.84 13.28 24.54
N ASN A 118 -34.88 12.37 24.74
CA ASN A 118 -34.55 11.88 26.08
C ASN A 118 -34.03 13.00 26.98
N ALA A 119 -33.17 13.88 26.48
CA ALA A 119 -32.70 15.03 27.25
C ALA A 119 -33.85 15.98 27.64
N LEU A 120 -34.74 16.31 26.69
CA LEU A 120 -35.92 17.14 26.97
C LEU A 120 -36.85 16.50 28.01
N MET A 121 -37.10 15.20 27.89
CA MET A 121 -37.93 14.47 28.85
C MET A 121 -37.29 14.42 30.23
N SER A 122 -35.98 14.14 30.32
CA SER A 122 -35.25 14.20 31.58
C SER A 122 -35.33 15.59 32.20
N ILE A 123 -35.07 16.65 31.43
CA ILE A 123 -35.18 18.03 31.92
C ILE A 123 -36.60 18.34 32.41
N LYS A 124 -37.64 17.91 31.67
CA LYS A 124 -39.03 18.08 32.11
C LYS A 124 -39.34 17.34 33.41
N LEU A 125 -38.73 16.18 33.65
CA LEU A 125 -38.89 15.38 34.87
C LEU A 125 -38.14 15.97 36.07
N PHE A 126 -37.08 16.75 35.83
CA PHE A 126 -36.30 17.41 36.87
C PHE A 126 -36.77 18.85 37.17
N LEU A 127 -37.43 19.51 36.22
CA LEU A 127 -37.96 20.88 36.37
C LEU A 127 -39.45 20.93 36.75
N LEU A 128 -40.16 19.80 36.72
CA LEU A 128 -41.52 19.63 37.22
C LEU A 128 -41.47 18.77 38.50
#